data_AF-A0A3Q7T1P4-F1
#
_entry.id   AF-A0A3Q7T1P4-F1
#
_cell.length_a   1.000
_cell.length_b   1.000
_cell.length_c   1.000
_cell.angle_alpha   90.00
_cell.angle_beta   90.00
_cell.angle_gamma   90.00
#
_symmetry.space_group_name_H-M   'P 1'
#
loop_
_entity.id
_entity.type
_entity.pdbx_description
1 polymer ?
#
loop_
_entity_poly.entity_id
_entity_poly.type
_entity_poly.pdbx_seq_one_letter_code
_entity_poly.pdbx_strand_id
1 'polypeptide(L)'
;MEPVASNIQVLLQAAEFLERREREAEHGYASLYPHRSPGPVYRRRKRSPQASGALDSGRSVHNELEKRRRAQLKRCLEQLKQQMPLGADCARSTTLSLLRWARMHIQKLEEQEQQARRLKEKLRSKQQSLQRQLEQLRGLAGPGERERPRADSLDSSGLSSERSDSDQEEVEVDVESLVFGGEAELLRGFSAGQEHSYSHSSSTWL
;
A
#
# COMPACT_ATOMS: atom_id res chain seq x y z
N MET A 1 -5.53 67.85 -60.92
CA MET A 1 -6.76 67.14 -60.49
C MET A 1 -6.42 65.65 -60.56
N GLU A 2 -5.98 65.06 -59.45
CA GLU A 2 -5.63 63.63 -59.39
C GLU A 2 -6.90 62.80 -59.64
N PRO A 3 -6.87 61.81 -60.55
CA PRO A 3 -8.02 60.94 -60.74
C PRO A 3 -8.20 60.10 -59.47
N VAL A 4 -9.35 60.23 -58.81
CA VAL A 4 -9.72 59.39 -57.66
C VAL A 4 -9.74 57.94 -58.15
N ALA A 5 -8.77 57.16 -57.70
CA ALA A 5 -8.65 55.77 -58.11
C ALA A 5 -9.95 55.03 -57.77
N SER A 6 -10.58 54.43 -58.78
CA SER A 6 -11.79 53.63 -58.60
C SER A 6 -11.52 52.52 -57.58
N ASN A 7 -12.50 52.15 -56.76
CA ASN A 7 -12.35 51.12 -55.71
C ASN A 7 -11.66 49.83 -56.18
N ILE A 8 -11.87 49.45 -57.45
CA ILE A 8 -11.22 48.30 -58.10
C ILE A 8 -9.70 48.49 -58.22
N GLN A 9 -9.22 49.68 -58.56
CA GLN A 9 -7.79 49.99 -58.66
C GLN A 9 -7.11 49.93 -57.30
N VAL A 10 -7.78 50.40 -56.24
CA VAL A 10 -7.29 50.30 -54.86
C VAL A 10 -7.17 48.83 -54.43
N LEU A 11 -8.16 48.00 -54.77
CA LEU A 11 -8.13 46.58 -54.47
C LEU A 11 -7.05 45.83 -55.27
N LEU A 12 -6.85 46.18 -56.55
CA LEU A 12 -5.76 45.62 -57.37
C LEU A 12 -4.38 46.02 -56.82
N GLN A 13 -4.21 47.29 -56.43
CA GLN A 13 -2.98 47.77 -55.80
C GLN A 13 -2.71 47.08 -54.46
N ALA A 14 -3.76 46.85 -53.66
CA ALA A 14 -3.65 46.09 -52.41
C ALA A 14 -3.32 44.61 -52.66
N ALA A 15 -3.89 44.00 -53.70
CA ALA A 15 -3.60 42.63 -54.10
C ALA A 15 -2.14 42.49 -54.56
N GLU A 16 -1.64 43.38 -55.42
CA GLU A 16 -0.23 43.41 -55.83
C GLU A 16 0.71 43.60 -54.63
N PHE A 17 0.32 44.42 -53.65
CA PHE A 17 1.10 44.62 -52.44
C PHE A 17 1.17 43.35 -51.57
N LEU A 18 0.06 42.63 -51.41
CA LEU A 18 0.03 41.35 -50.71
C LEU A 18 0.87 40.30 -51.45
N GLU A 19 0.76 40.24 -52.77
CA GLU A 19 1.49 39.27 -53.60
C GLU A 19 3.01 39.55 -53.62
N ARG A 20 3.43 40.82 -53.56
CA ARG A 20 4.86 41.18 -53.35
C ARG A 20 5.33 40.77 -51.96
N ARG A 21 4.53 41.06 -50.93
CA ARG A 21 4.84 40.70 -49.54
C ARG A 21 4.90 39.19 -49.33
N GLU A 22 4.07 38.42 -50.02
CA GLU A 22 4.02 36.96 -49.95
C GLU A 22 5.24 36.33 -50.64
N ARG A 23 5.64 36.84 -51.82
CA ARG A 23 6.91 36.45 -52.47
C ARG A 23 8.14 36.80 -51.63
N GLU A 24 8.15 37.96 -50.95
CA GLU A 24 9.23 38.34 -50.02
C GLU A 24 9.26 37.47 -48.75
N ALA A 25 8.10 37.00 -48.29
CA ALA A 25 8.00 36.08 -47.15
C ALA A 25 8.47 34.66 -47.48
N GLU A 26 8.36 34.23 -48.75
CA GLU A 26 8.88 32.96 -49.23
C GLU A 26 10.37 33.04 -49.61
N HIS A 27 10.85 34.19 -50.08
CA HIS A 27 12.26 34.40 -50.46
C HIS A 27 13.16 34.90 -49.32
N GLY A 28 12.80 34.63 -48.07
CA GLY A 28 13.60 34.94 -46.88
C GLY A 28 14.92 34.15 -46.73
N TYR A 29 15.32 33.33 -47.70
CA TYR A 29 16.49 32.44 -47.60
C TYR A 29 17.52 32.54 -48.74
N ALA A 30 17.43 33.52 -49.65
CA ALA A 30 18.39 33.66 -50.75
C ALA A 30 19.03 35.06 -50.83
N SER A 31 19.77 35.45 -49.80
CA SER A 31 20.90 36.39 -49.95
C SER A 31 21.95 36.07 -48.89
N LEU A 32 22.94 35.28 -49.29
CA LEU A 32 24.09 34.94 -48.46
C LEU A 32 25.14 36.05 -48.59
N TYR A 33 25.26 36.90 -47.57
CA TYR A 33 26.55 37.47 -47.18
C TYR A 33 26.71 37.30 -45.66
N PRO A 34 27.72 36.55 -45.18
CA PRO A 34 27.80 36.18 -43.77
C PRO A 34 28.73 37.11 -43.02
N HIS A 35 28.24 37.98 -42.12
CA HIS A 35 29.10 38.57 -41.08
C HIS A 35 28.37 38.80 -39.74
N ARG A 36 28.68 37.90 -38.79
CA ARG A 36 29.08 38.13 -37.38
C ARG A 36 28.05 38.62 -36.32
N SER A 37 27.43 37.64 -35.64
CA SER A 37 27.15 37.48 -34.18
C SER A 37 26.51 38.61 -33.33
N PRO A 38 26.19 38.40 -32.03
CA PRO A 38 25.09 37.58 -31.50
C PRO A 38 24.18 38.36 -30.51
N GLY A 39 22.89 38.05 -30.44
CA GLY A 39 22.02 38.57 -29.38
C GLY A 39 20.68 37.83 -29.26
N PRO A 40 20.37 37.20 -28.10
CA PRO A 40 19.09 36.53 -27.90
C PRO A 40 18.07 37.53 -27.37
N VAL A 41 17.33 38.19 -28.27
CA VAL A 41 16.16 39.01 -27.88
C VAL A 41 14.88 38.23 -28.19
N TYR A 42 14.33 37.67 -27.12
CA TYR A 42 13.00 37.11 -26.95
C TYR A 42 11.93 37.77 -27.84
N ARG A 43 11.67 37.24 -29.05
CA ARG A 43 10.45 37.58 -29.80
C ARG A 43 9.29 36.77 -29.24
N ARG A 44 8.69 37.32 -28.18
CA ARG A 44 7.36 36.97 -27.68
C ARG A 44 6.36 37.14 -28.82
N ARG A 45 6.05 36.06 -29.55
CA ARG A 45 4.95 36.03 -30.54
C ARG A 45 3.65 36.30 -29.78
N LYS A 46 3.17 37.55 -29.84
CA LYS A 46 1.79 37.87 -29.47
C LYS A 46 0.88 37.20 -30.49
N ARG A 47 0.35 36.02 -30.15
CA ARG A 47 -0.83 35.46 -30.83
C ARG A 47 -2.02 36.36 -30.50
N SER A 48 -2.77 36.72 -31.53
CA SER A 48 -4.04 37.43 -31.44
C SER A 48 -5.04 36.65 -30.55
N PRO A 49 -5.80 37.31 -29.67
CA PRO A 49 -6.86 36.65 -28.91
C PRO A 49 -8.11 36.57 -29.78
N GLN A 50 -8.22 35.55 -30.62
CA GLN A 50 -9.49 35.18 -31.26
C GLN A 50 -10.02 33.90 -30.60
N ALA A 51 -11.11 34.06 -29.85
CA ALA A 51 -12.15 33.04 -29.60
C ALA A 51 -11.74 31.67 -29.02
N SER A 52 -10.76 31.57 -28.12
CA SER A 52 -10.42 30.30 -27.43
C SER A 52 -11.22 30.01 -26.15
N GLY A 53 -12.02 30.98 -25.65
CA GLY A 53 -12.66 30.90 -24.33
C GLY A 53 -13.70 29.78 -24.15
N ALA A 54 -14.37 29.34 -25.22
CA ALA A 54 -15.40 28.30 -25.13
C ALA A 54 -14.79 26.87 -25.05
N LEU A 55 -13.67 26.63 -25.74
CA LEU A 55 -12.98 25.33 -25.73
C LEU A 55 -12.14 25.11 -24.47
N ASP A 56 -11.59 26.18 -23.90
CA ASP A 56 -10.84 26.11 -22.62
C ASP A 56 -11.76 25.92 -21.41
N SER A 57 -13.02 26.39 -21.46
CA SER A 57 -13.97 26.21 -20.36
C SER A 57 -14.25 24.73 -20.09
N GLY A 58 -14.59 23.94 -21.11
CA GLY A 58 -14.82 22.49 -20.96
C GLY A 58 -13.57 21.71 -20.51
N ARG A 59 -12.39 22.08 -21.01
CA ARG A 59 -11.11 21.49 -20.58
C ARG A 59 -10.79 21.83 -19.13
N SER A 60 -11.07 23.06 -18.70
CA SER A 60 -10.84 23.52 -17.33
C SER A 60 -11.73 22.78 -16.31
N VAL A 61 -13.03 22.61 -16.63
CA VAL A 61 -13.99 21.85 -15.80
C VAL A 61 -13.55 20.39 -15.69
N HIS A 62 -13.12 19.78 -16.80
CA HIS A 62 -12.60 18.41 -16.79
C HIS A 62 -11.36 18.27 -15.88
N ASN A 63 -10.39 19.18 -15.98
CA ASN A 63 -9.21 19.19 -15.13
C ASN A 63 -9.55 19.36 -13.65
N GLU A 64 -10.52 20.21 -13.33
CA GLU A 64 -10.97 20.40 -11.96
C GLU A 64 -11.63 19.14 -11.40
N LEU A 65 -12.49 18.50 -12.19
CA LEU A 65 -13.12 17.24 -11.81
C LEU A 65 -12.09 16.13 -11.58
N GLU A 66 -11.11 15.99 -12.49
CA GLU A 66 -10.04 15.01 -12.35
C GLU A 66 -9.13 15.32 -11.15
N LYS A 67 -8.88 16.60 -10.84
CA LYS A 67 -8.16 17.01 -9.62
C LYS A 67 -8.92 16.58 -8.35
N ARG A 68 -10.23 16.81 -8.31
CA ARG A 68 -11.09 16.38 -7.19
C ARG A 68 -11.10 14.85 -7.07
N ARG A 69 -11.24 14.12 -8.18
CA ARG A 69 -11.16 12.65 -8.24
C ARG A 69 -9.82 12.14 -7.70
N ARG A 70 -8.70 12.73 -8.11
CA ARG A 70 -7.36 12.34 -7.63
C ARG A 70 -7.18 12.62 -6.14
N ALA A 71 -7.70 13.74 -5.63
CA ALA A 71 -7.65 14.04 -4.20
C ALA A 71 -8.46 13.02 -3.38
N GLN A 72 -9.65 12.65 -3.86
CA GLN A 72 -10.46 11.60 -3.23
C GLN A 72 -9.73 10.25 -3.22
N LEU A 73 -9.14 9.85 -4.35
CA LEU A 73 -8.39 8.61 -4.43
C LEU A 73 -7.22 8.57 -3.44
N LYS A 74 -6.46 9.67 -3.32
CA LYS A 74 -5.37 9.78 -2.33
C LYS A 74 -5.89 9.58 -0.91
N ARG A 75 -7.00 10.22 -0.54
CA ARG A 75 -7.64 10.04 0.77
C ARG A 75 -8.03 8.58 1.01
N CYS A 76 -8.62 7.90 0.02
CA CYS A 76 -8.98 6.49 0.16
C CYS A 76 -7.75 5.59 0.36
N LEU A 77 -6.64 5.87 -0.35
CA LEU A 77 -5.39 5.11 -0.18
C LEU A 77 -4.72 5.37 1.18
N GLU A 78 -4.80 6.60 1.70
CA GLU A 78 -4.33 6.95 3.05
C GLU A 78 -5.15 6.23 4.13
N GLN A 79 -6.48 6.17 3.98
CA GLN A 79 -7.34 5.40 4.88
C GLN A 79 -7.01 3.91 4.82
N LEU A 80 -6.80 3.35 3.62
CA LEU A 80 -6.39 1.96 3.47
C LEU A 80 -5.07 1.69 4.18
N LYS A 81 -4.09 2.59 4.08
CA LYS A 81 -2.81 2.48 4.78
C LYS A 81 -2.96 2.39 6.30
N GLN A 82 -3.89 3.14 6.88
CA GLN A 82 -4.13 3.15 8.34
C GLN A 82 -4.76 1.84 8.85
N GLN A 83 -5.51 1.14 8.01
CA GLN A 83 -6.17 -0.13 8.37
C GLN A 83 -5.24 -1.33 8.31
N MET A 84 -4.06 -1.17 7.72
CA MET A 84 -3.15 -2.26 7.46
C MET A 84 -2.05 -2.31 8.52
N PRO A 85 -1.57 -3.50 8.92
CA PRO A 85 -0.44 -3.67 9.82
C PRO A 85 0.88 -3.37 9.10
N LEU A 86 0.99 -2.18 8.51
CA LEU A 86 2.17 -1.68 7.82
C LEU A 86 2.82 -0.75 8.82
N GLY A 87 3.95 -1.15 9.38
CA GLY A 87 4.72 -0.30 10.29
C GLY A 87 5.30 0.94 9.58
N ALA A 88 6.56 1.25 9.85
CA ALA A 88 7.24 2.41 9.27
C ALA A 88 7.35 2.40 7.72
N ASP A 89 7.09 1.26 7.05
CA ASP A 89 7.23 1.08 5.60
C ASP A 89 6.12 1.76 4.76
N CYS A 90 5.06 2.25 5.42
CA CYS A 90 3.92 2.91 4.78
C CYS A 90 4.30 4.20 4.01
N ALA A 91 5.34 4.90 4.43
CA ALA A 91 5.75 6.17 3.81
C ALA A 91 6.34 5.98 2.39
N ARG A 92 6.98 4.84 2.11
CA ARG A 92 7.64 4.54 0.82
C ARG A 92 6.88 3.54 -0.04
N SER A 93 5.72 3.06 0.42
CA SER A 93 4.93 2.06 -0.31
C SER A 93 4.28 2.63 -1.57
N THR A 94 4.41 1.92 -2.69
CA THR A 94 3.67 2.20 -3.93
C THR A 94 2.18 1.82 -3.81
N THR A 95 1.31 2.35 -4.68
CA THR A 95 -0.11 1.95 -4.71
C THR A 95 -0.29 0.46 -4.97
N LEU A 96 0.51 -0.12 -5.88
CA LEU A 96 0.40 -1.55 -6.21
C LEU A 96 0.78 -2.44 -5.03
N SER A 97 1.88 -2.13 -4.33
CA SER A 97 2.30 -2.90 -3.15
C SER A 97 1.27 -2.82 -2.03
N LEU A 98 0.68 -1.64 -1.79
CA LEU A 98 -0.40 -1.46 -0.82
C LEU A 98 -1.61 -2.37 -1.12
N LEU A 99 -2.06 -2.40 -2.38
CA LEU A 99 -3.21 -3.22 -2.78
C LEU A 99 -2.92 -4.72 -2.67
N ARG A 100 -1.69 -5.16 -3.00
CA ARG A 100 -1.28 -6.55 -2.82
C ARG A 100 -1.28 -6.96 -1.35
N TRP A 101 -0.75 -6.11 -0.48
CA TRP A 101 -0.75 -6.33 0.96
C TRP A 101 -2.17 -6.34 1.54
N ALA A 102 -3.04 -5.42 1.11
CA ALA A 102 -4.45 -5.40 1.50
C ALA A 102 -5.14 -6.73 1.19
N ARG A 103 -4.96 -7.26 -0.02
CA ARG A 103 -5.50 -8.56 -0.41
C ARG A 103 -4.97 -9.69 0.49
N MET A 104 -3.66 -9.73 0.73
CA MET A 104 -3.03 -10.72 1.60
C MET A 104 -3.56 -10.64 3.04
N HIS A 105 -3.75 -9.43 3.55
CA HIS A 105 -4.24 -9.23 4.92
C HIS A 105 -5.68 -9.67 5.08
N ILE A 106 -6.55 -9.38 4.11
CA ILE A 106 -7.93 -9.89 4.09
C ILE A 106 -7.91 -11.42 4.13
N GLN A 107 -7.12 -12.05 3.27
CA GLN A 107 -7.01 -13.51 3.23
C GLN A 107 -6.52 -14.09 4.58
N LYS A 108 -5.51 -13.45 5.19
CA LYS A 108 -5.02 -13.86 6.52
C LYS A 108 -6.11 -13.74 7.59
N LEU A 109 -6.89 -12.67 7.59
CA LEU A 109 -7.99 -12.48 8.54
C LEU A 109 -9.10 -13.54 8.35
N GLU A 110 -9.44 -13.87 7.11
CA GLU A 110 -10.41 -14.92 6.80
C GLU A 110 -9.95 -16.30 7.29
N GLU A 111 -8.67 -16.63 7.08
CA GLU A 111 -8.07 -17.88 7.56
C GLU A 111 -8.08 -17.96 9.10
N GLN A 112 -7.70 -16.86 9.77
CA GLN A 112 -7.74 -16.76 11.23
C GLN A 112 -9.17 -16.90 11.78
N GLU A 113 -10.14 -16.26 11.13
CA GLU A 113 -11.54 -16.40 11.50
C GLU A 113 -12.01 -17.86 11.37
N GLN A 114 -11.65 -18.52 10.27
CA GLN A 114 -12.01 -19.92 10.05
C GLN A 114 -11.38 -20.85 11.10
N GLN A 115 -10.12 -20.63 11.46
CA GLN A 115 -9.44 -21.39 12.52
C GLN A 115 -10.09 -21.16 13.88
N ALA A 116 -10.38 -19.91 14.24
CA ALA A 116 -11.05 -19.56 15.49
C ALA A 116 -12.45 -20.19 15.59
N ARG A 117 -13.21 -20.20 14.48
CA ARG A 117 -14.51 -20.89 14.40
C ARG A 117 -14.37 -22.39 14.70
N ARG A 118 -13.43 -23.08 14.05
CA ARG A 118 -13.15 -24.51 14.29
C ARG A 118 -12.76 -24.79 15.74
N LEU A 119 -11.90 -23.95 16.32
CA LEU A 119 -11.49 -24.09 17.72
C LEU A 119 -12.68 -23.94 18.66
N LYS A 120 -13.53 -22.93 18.43
CA LYS A 120 -14.75 -22.71 19.19
C LYS A 120 -15.71 -23.90 19.13
N GLU A 121 -15.88 -24.51 17.97
CA GLU A 121 -16.70 -25.72 17.80
C GLU A 121 -16.13 -26.91 18.57
N LYS A 122 -14.82 -27.14 18.48
CA LYS A 122 -14.13 -28.19 19.27
C LYS A 122 -14.35 -28.00 20.76
N LEU A 123 -14.17 -26.77 21.26
CA LEU A 123 -14.38 -26.45 22.68
C LEU A 123 -15.84 -26.62 23.10
N ARG A 124 -16.80 -26.23 22.26
CA ARG A 124 -18.24 -26.45 22.52
C ARG A 124 -18.57 -27.94 22.62
N SER A 125 -18.02 -28.77 21.72
CA SER A 125 -18.21 -30.22 21.77
C SER A 125 -17.64 -30.83 23.05
N LYS A 126 -16.41 -30.43 23.44
CA LYS A 126 -15.79 -30.84 24.71
C LYS A 126 -16.64 -30.41 25.92
N GLN A 127 -17.10 -29.16 25.94
CA GLN A 127 -17.97 -28.65 27.00
C GLN A 127 -19.25 -29.49 27.13
N GLN A 128 -19.92 -29.80 26.02
CA GLN A 128 -21.12 -30.64 26.03
C GLN A 128 -20.83 -32.07 26.51
N SER A 129 -19.71 -32.65 26.12
CA SER A 129 -19.30 -33.98 26.59
C SER A 129 -19.10 -34.00 28.11
N LEU A 130 -18.34 -33.02 28.63
CA LEU A 130 -18.10 -32.87 30.07
C LEU A 130 -19.41 -32.62 30.84
N GLN A 131 -20.31 -31.80 30.30
CA GLN A 131 -21.64 -31.58 30.90
C GLN A 131 -22.44 -32.88 31.00
N ARG A 132 -22.45 -33.72 29.96
CA ARG A 132 -23.11 -35.03 29.99
C ARG A 132 -22.47 -35.97 31.02
N GLN A 133 -21.15 -35.97 31.14
CA GLN A 133 -20.44 -36.76 32.16
C GLN A 133 -20.80 -36.30 33.57
N LEU A 134 -20.87 -34.99 33.82
CA LEU A 134 -21.31 -34.45 35.10
C LEU A 134 -22.76 -34.81 35.42
N GLU A 135 -23.66 -34.76 34.42
CA GLU A 135 -25.05 -35.19 34.59
C GLU A 135 -25.17 -36.68 34.91
N GLN A 136 -24.37 -37.54 34.27
CA GLN A 136 -24.32 -38.97 34.57
C GLN A 136 -23.85 -39.23 36.00
N LEU A 137 -22.75 -38.59 36.43
CA LEU A 137 -22.24 -38.73 37.79
C LEU A 137 -23.22 -38.19 38.83
N ARG A 138 -23.89 -37.06 38.55
CA ARG A 138 -24.94 -36.48 39.41
C ARG A 138 -26.24 -37.29 39.39
N GLY A 139 -26.51 -38.04 38.34
CA GLY A 139 -27.65 -38.96 38.24
C GLY A 139 -27.39 -40.28 38.98
N LEU A 140 -26.15 -40.75 39.00
CA LEU A 140 -25.70 -41.89 39.81
C LEU A 140 -25.58 -41.55 41.31
N ALA A 141 -25.17 -40.32 41.63
CA ALA A 141 -25.30 -39.75 42.98
C ALA A 141 -26.77 -39.42 43.24
N GLY A 142 -27.55 -40.44 43.63
CA GLY A 142 -29.00 -40.35 43.81
C GLY A 142 -29.48 -39.20 44.71
N PRO A 143 -30.80 -38.94 44.75
CA PRO A 143 -31.40 -37.77 45.41
C PRO A 143 -31.11 -37.61 46.93
N GLY A 144 -30.41 -38.57 47.57
CA GLY A 144 -30.03 -38.52 48.97
C GLY A 144 -28.80 -37.66 49.33
N GLU A 145 -28.00 -37.21 48.36
CA GLU A 145 -26.78 -36.41 48.63
C GLU A 145 -26.91 -34.92 48.32
N ARG A 146 -27.98 -34.48 47.63
CA ARG A 146 -28.17 -33.07 47.25
C ARG A 146 -28.51 -32.13 48.41
N GLU A 147 -28.89 -32.64 49.59
CA GLU A 147 -29.46 -31.84 50.68
C GLU A 147 -28.76 -31.96 52.04
N ARG A 148 -27.49 -32.39 52.09
CA ARG A 148 -26.73 -32.29 53.34
C ARG A 148 -25.61 -31.26 53.21
N PRO A 149 -25.85 -29.99 53.59
CA PRO A 149 -24.76 -29.15 54.05
C PRO A 149 -24.32 -29.75 55.39
N ARG A 150 -23.48 -30.79 55.34
CA ARG A 150 -22.85 -31.31 56.55
C ARG A 150 -21.67 -30.42 56.86
N ALA A 151 -21.96 -29.47 57.75
CA ALA A 151 -20.99 -28.85 58.60
C ALA A 151 -20.07 -29.91 59.23
N ASP A 152 -18.80 -29.53 59.34
CA ASP A 152 -17.80 -30.02 60.27
C ASP A 152 -17.45 -31.50 60.20
N SER A 153 -16.26 -31.81 59.67
CA SER A 153 -15.33 -32.80 60.26
C SER A 153 -13.95 -32.63 59.64
N LEU A 154 -13.04 -32.16 60.48
CA LEU A 154 -11.60 -32.36 60.33
C LEU A 154 -11.31 -33.86 60.35
N ASP A 155 -10.19 -34.23 59.73
CA ASP A 155 -9.52 -35.54 59.79
C ASP A 155 -9.90 -36.55 58.70
N SER A 156 -8.98 -36.73 57.75
CA SER A 156 -8.53 -38.04 57.27
C SER A 156 -7.40 -37.84 56.25
N SER A 157 -6.18 -37.91 56.75
CA SER A 157 -4.94 -38.13 56.01
C SER A 157 -4.73 -39.60 55.64
N GLY A 158 -4.14 -39.85 54.46
CA GLY A 158 -3.57 -41.14 54.05
C GLY A 158 -4.62 -42.13 53.53
N LEU A 159 -4.48 -42.83 52.40
CA LEU A 159 -3.32 -43.45 51.79
C LEU A 159 -3.68 -43.78 50.31
N SER A 160 -2.70 -43.69 49.41
CA SER A 160 -2.48 -44.58 48.24
C SER A 160 -3.61 -44.91 47.24
N SER A 161 -3.37 -44.67 45.94
CA SER A 161 -3.11 -45.78 45.01
C SER A 161 -2.57 -45.25 43.68
N GLU A 162 -1.51 -45.90 43.25
CA GLU A 162 -0.65 -45.57 42.13
C GLU A 162 -1.28 -46.01 40.80
N ARG A 163 -0.89 -45.31 39.73
CA ARG A 163 -1.12 -45.60 38.29
C ARG A 163 -2.52 -45.26 37.76
N SER A 164 -2.65 -44.03 37.29
CA SER A 164 -3.45 -43.73 36.11
C SER A 164 -2.48 -43.33 35.00
N ASP A 165 -2.12 -44.30 34.17
CA ASP A 165 -1.39 -44.07 32.92
C ASP A 165 -2.37 -43.45 31.94
N SER A 166 -2.44 -42.12 31.95
CA SER A 166 -3.20 -41.36 30.97
C SER A 166 -2.19 -40.87 29.94
N ASP A 167 -2.17 -41.53 28.79
CA ASP A 167 -1.44 -41.13 27.58
C ASP A 167 -1.52 -39.62 27.39
N GLN A 168 -0.43 -38.95 27.77
CA GLN A 168 -0.23 -37.55 27.51
C GLN A 168 0.44 -37.48 26.15
N GLU A 169 -0.35 -37.41 25.08
CA GLU A 169 0.19 -37.01 23.78
C GLU A 169 0.78 -35.62 23.96
N GLU A 170 2.11 -35.56 23.87
CA GLU A 170 2.90 -34.35 23.86
C GLU A 170 2.42 -33.48 22.69
N VAL A 171 1.59 -32.49 22.99
CA VAL A 171 1.33 -31.41 22.05
C VAL A 171 2.62 -30.61 21.99
N GLU A 172 3.43 -30.88 20.97
CA GLU A 172 4.51 -30.01 20.55
C GLU A 172 3.92 -28.62 20.35
N VAL A 173 4.16 -27.74 21.32
CA VAL A 173 3.83 -26.33 21.21
C VAL A 173 4.89 -25.76 20.29
N ASP A 174 4.52 -25.44 19.05
CA ASP A 174 5.40 -24.74 18.12
C ASP A 174 5.79 -23.37 18.71
N VAL A 175 6.97 -23.33 19.33
CA VAL A 175 7.55 -22.12 19.95
C VAL A 175 8.02 -21.12 18.88
N GLU A 176 8.07 -21.51 17.61
CA GLU A 176 8.57 -20.66 16.53
C GLU A 176 7.57 -19.55 16.14
N SER A 177 6.27 -19.68 16.48
CA SER A 177 5.28 -18.63 16.16
C SER A 177 5.09 -17.53 17.22
N LEU A 178 5.75 -17.63 18.39
CA LEU A 178 5.73 -16.56 19.41
C LEU A 178 6.88 -15.55 19.29
N VAL A 179 7.79 -15.71 18.32
CA VAL A 179 8.80 -14.69 17.99
C VAL A 179 8.23 -13.70 16.99
N PHE A 180 7.39 -12.78 17.47
CA PHE A 180 7.29 -11.47 16.84
C PHE A 180 7.36 -10.37 17.88
N GLY A 181 8.60 -10.12 18.30
CA GLY A 181 8.97 -9.08 19.24
C GLY A 181 10.47 -8.78 19.19
N GLY A 182 11.00 -8.42 18.02
CA GLY A 182 12.25 -7.66 17.91
C GLY A 182 13.57 -8.44 17.72
N GLU A 183 13.73 -9.15 16.61
CA GLU A 183 15.05 -9.64 16.17
C GLU A 183 15.87 -8.57 15.43
N ALA A 184 16.17 -7.46 16.11
CA ALA A 184 17.14 -6.47 15.61
C ALA A 184 18.28 -6.16 16.59
N GLU A 185 18.30 -6.75 17.79
CA GLU A 185 19.34 -6.46 18.80
C GLU A 185 20.22 -7.64 19.26
N LEU A 186 19.99 -8.88 18.82
CA LEU A 186 20.80 -10.03 19.28
C LEU A 186 21.94 -10.47 18.35
N LEU A 187 22.26 -9.72 17.28
CA LEU A 187 23.50 -9.91 16.52
C LEU A 187 24.66 -9.05 17.05
N ARG A 188 24.82 -8.99 18.37
CA ARG A 188 25.99 -8.39 19.03
C ARG A 188 26.43 -9.24 20.22
N GLY A 189 26.84 -10.47 19.95
CA GLY A 189 27.52 -11.29 20.94
C GLY A 189 27.49 -12.75 20.54
N PHE A 190 28.50 -13.18 19.78
CA PHE A 190 29.05 -14.54 19.64
C PHE A 190 29.72 -14.62 18.26
N SER A 191 30.88 -13.98 18.12
CA SER A 191 31.79 -14.25 17.01
C SER A 191 32.93 -15.11 17.54
N ALA A 192 32.75 -16.43 17.50
CA ALA A 192 33.80 -17.40 17.79
C ALA A 192 33.91 -18.38 16.61
N GLY A 193 34.85 -18.05 15.72
CA GLY A 193 35.74 -19.01 15.05
C GLY A 193 35.17 -19.94 13.99
N GLN A 194 35.30 -19.56 12.71
CA GLN A 194 35.74 -20.49 11.66
C GLN A 194 36.23 -19.72 10.43
N GLU A 195 37.53 -19.42 10.37
CA GLU A 195 38.20 -18.94 9.15
C GLU A 195 39.54 -19.68 9.03
N HIS A 196 39.52 -20.80 8.30
CA HIS A 196 40.72 -21.34 7.65
C HIS A 196 40.54 -21.14 6.14
N SER A 197 41.11 -20.06 5.62
CA SER A 197 41.47 -19.98 4.21
C SER A 197 42.79 -19.21 4.09
N TYR A 198 43.85 -19.99 3.89
CA TYR A 198 45.17 -19.54 3.49
C TYR A 198 45.13 -19.24 2.00
N SER A 199 45.42 -18.00 1.60
CA SER A 199 46.33 -17.72 0.49
C SER A 199 46.74 -16.25 0.47
N HIS A 200 48.05 -16.07 0.52
CA HIS A 200 48.77 -14.83 0.36
C HIS A 200 48.58 -14.27 -1.06
N SER A 201 48.39 -12.96 -1.19
CA SER A 201 49.23 -12.18 -2.09
C SER A 201 49.34 -10.74 -1.59
N SER A 202 50.58 -10.37 -1.34
CA SER A 202 51.07 -9.03 -1.05
C SER A 202 50.96 -8.11 -2.27
N SER A 203 50.45 -6.89 -2.08
CA SER A 203 50.92 -5.71 -2.82
C SER A 203 50.55 -4.42 -2.09
N THR A 204 51.59 -3.85 -1.49
CA THR A 204 51.92 -2.42 -1.33
C THR A 204 51.14 -1.44 -2.20
N TRP A 205 50.64 -0.34 -1.61
CA TRP A 205 50.73 1.03 -2.16
C TRP A 205 50.55 2.10 -1.05
N LEU A 206 51.53 3.01 -1.01
CA LEU A 206 51.63 4.31 -0.31
C LEU A 206 51.89 4.32 1.21
#